data_AF-A0A1C7NKD1-F1
#
_entry.id   AF-A0A1C7NKD1-F1
#
_cell.length_a   1.000
_cell.length_b   1.000
_cell.length_c   1.000
_cell.angle_alpha   90.00
_cell.angle_beta   90.00
_cell.angle_gamma   90.00
#
_symmetry.space_group_name_H-M   'P 1'
#
loop_
_entity.id
_entity.type
_entity.pdbx_description
1 polymer ?
#
loop_
_entity_poly.entity_id
_entity_poly.type
_entity_poly.pdbx_seq_one_letter_code
_entity_poly.pdbx_strand_id
1 'polypeptide(L)'
;MKALLSFLIGASVVAYSTYDMLGSADPWASKLLDICFDHDNKEKLGANRVVYTSVFSLLDRTICFYNNFNQSALHDILGAPLSRLMIGAFGTAYALMAFEGSRFGFKHTLLMAFPIFGLLANLFGMYAVFNLMWIPLCIHYQNKAHQQAPSRKSSTWVISLPEAYGILLAIVLGYFVPGAILASPLVPEDSRLEQELLAIWLVLPIIIVPAISFCQTLFRKLGSPVDAVADAALKERLYAAEGKDALERSYLFLGILNMILYFGTYLTVAHQGIRVWDSLMLLLDAPKSLPAGIPFEDLGKLLATRTVLVDLLVLAVGFIFWATLQSGFIVGAVVALITPIVGPAAAISFYSYYREDTLESFVNKSTDEDKNK
;
A
#
# COMPACT_ATOMS: atom_id res chain seq x y z
N MET A 1 7.39 13.61 21.09
CA MET A 1 8.02 12.34 21.52
C MET A 1 7.55 11.15 20.69
N LYS A 2 6.24 10.84 20.61
CA LYS A 2 5.71 9.71 19.81
C LYS A 2 6.16 9.69 18.33
N ALA A 3 6.07 10.83 17.63
CA ALA A 3 6.50 10.93 16.22
C ALA A 3 8.00 10.66 16.00
N LEU A 4 8.85 11.13 16.93
CA LEU A 4 10.29 10.87 16.87
C LEU A 4 10.58 9.39 17.13
N LEU A 5 9.93 8.79 18.13
CA LEU A 5 10.05 7.37 18.42
C LEU A 5 9.60 6.53 17.22
N SER A 6 8.48 6.87 16.58
CA SER A 6 8.03 6.17 15.38
C SER A 6 9.01 6.30 14.22
N PHE A 7 9.64 7.47 14.05
CA PHE A 7 10.67 7.65 13.03
C PHE A 7 11.90 6.79 13.29
N LEU A 8 12.40 6.74 14.53
CA LEU A 8 13.57 5.93 14.89
C LEU A 8 13.30 4.43 14.73
N ILE A 9 12.14 3.95 15.15
CA ILE A 9 11.73 2.55 14.98
C ILE A 9 11.57 2.24 13.48
N GLY A 10 10.84 3.09 12.74
CA GLY A 10 10.67 2.96 11.30
C GLY A 10 12.00 2.93 10.54
N ALA A 11 12.92 3.85 10.87
CA ALA A 11 14.25 3.90 10.28
C ALA A 11 15.07 2.64 10.57
N SER A 12 15.00 2.11 11.79
CA SER A 12 15.72 0.90 12.17
C SER A 12 15.20 -0.32 11.41
N VAL A 13 13.87 -0.48 11.36
CA VAL A 13 13.22 -1.58 10.64
C VAL A 13 13.49 -1.50 9.14
N VAL A 14 13.36 -0.31 8.55
CA VAL A 14 13.61 -0.10 7.11
C VAL A 14 15.08 -0.31 6.79
N ALA A 15 16.01 0.27 7.55
CA ALA A 15 17.45 0.10 7.30
C ALA A 15 17.87 -1.38 7.37
N TYR A 16 17.41 -2.11 8.39
CA TYR A 16 17.68 -3.54 8.50
C TYR A 16 17.12 -4.34 7.32
N SER A 17 15.86 -4.08 6.96
CA SER A 17 15.18 -4.81 5.88
C SER A 17 15.78 -4.50 4.52
N THR A 18 16.10 -3.23 4.25
CA THR A 18 16.79 -2.81 3.02
C THR A 18 18.18 -3.43 2.94
N TYR A 19 18.93 -3.46 4.05
CA TYR A 19 20.25 -4.10 4.09
C TYR A 19 20.15 -5.60 3.79
N ASP A 20 19.17 -6.30 4.37
CA ASP A 20 18.94 -7.72 4.11
C ASP A 20 18.52 -7.99 2.66
N MET A 21 17.57 -7.22 2.13
CA MET A 21 17.12 -7.32 0.74
C MET A 21 18.28 -7.09 -0.24
N LEU A 22 19.02 -5.99 -0.08
CA LEU A 22 20.16 -5.67 -0.94
C LEU A 22 21.25 -6.73 -0.85
N GLY A 23 21.61 -7.16 0.36
CA GLY A 23 22.62 -8.20 0.56
C GLY A 23 22.21 -9.54 -0.05
N SER A 24 20.92 -9.88 -0.06
CA SER A 24 20.43 -11.11 -0.70
C SER A 24 20.32 -10.99 -2.22
N ALA A 25 20.01 -9.80 -2.74
CA ALA A 25 19.79 -9.56 -4.15
C ALA A 25 21.10 -9.30 -4.93
N ASP A 26 22.18 -8.88 -4.25
CA ASP A 26 23.46 -8.48 -4.85
C ASP A 26 24.01 -9.42 -5.94
N PRO A 27 23.97 -10.77 -5.78
CA PRO A 27 24.50 -11.70 -6.79
C PRO A 27 23.78 -11.64 -8.15
N TRP A 28 22.56 -11.11 -8.18
CA TRP A 28 21.70 -11.00 -9.35
C TRP A 28 21.44 -9.55 -9.75
N ALA A 29 21.14 -8.68 -8.78
CA ALA A 29 20.78 -7.29 -9.02
C ALA A 29 21.92 -6.51 -9.68
N SER A 30 23.17 -6.73 -9.28
CA SER A 30 24.35 -6.13 -9.92
C SER A 30 24.44 -6.47 -11.40
N LYS A 31 24.32 -7.76 -11.75
CA LYS A 31 24.32 -8.23 -13.13
C LYS A 31 23.11 -7.74 -13.91
N LEU A 32 21.92 -7.68 -13.30
CA LEU A 32 20.73 -7.13 -13.95
C LEU A 32 20.92 -5.64 -14.24
N LEU A 33 21.51 -4.88 -13.31
CA LEU A 33 21.87 -3.49 -13.53
C LEU A 33 22.88 -3.39 -14.67
N ASP A 34 23.95 -4.15 -14.69
CA ASP A 34 24.92 -4.12 -15.80
C ASP A 34 24.25 -4.41 -17.15
N ILE A 35 23.35 -5.40 -17.18
CA ILE A 35 22.58 -5.78 -18.36
C ILE A 35 21.63 -4.66 -18.81
N CYS A 36 20.92 -4.00 -17.89
CA CYS A 36 20.03 -2.88 -18.20
C CYS A 36 20.79 -1.58 -18.54
N PHE A 37 22.04 -1.44 -18.09
CA PHE A 37 22.83 -0.22 -18.23
C PHE A 37 23.80 -0.25 -19.41
N ASP A 38 24.19 -1.44 -19.89
CA ASP A 38 25.07 -1.65 -21.02
C ASP A 38 24.29 -1.84 -22.33
N HIS A 39 24.57 -0.96 -23.28
CA HIS A 39 23.85 -0.88 -24.55
C HIS A 39 24.20 -2.06 -25.49
N ASP A 40 25.31 -2.74 -25.25
CA ASP A 40 25.81 -3.87 -26.04
C ASP A 40 25.22 -5.22 -25.58
N ASN A 41 24.58 -5.26 -24.41
CA ASN A 41 23.95 -6.48 -23.87
C ASN A 41 22.49 -6.68 -24.34
N LYS A 42 21.99 -5.85 -25.27
CA LYS A 42 20.64 -6.01 -25.87
C LYS A 42 20.43 -7.41 -26.47
N GLU A 43 21.45 -8.00 -27.06
CA GLU A 43 21.39 -9.34 -27.66
C GLU A 43 21.39 -10.47 -26.62
N LYS A 44 21.95 -10.24 -25.42
CA LYS A 44 22.02 -11.23 -24.32
C LYS A 44 20.71 -11.36 -23.55
N LEU A 45 19.77 -10.44 -23.74
CA LEU A 45 18.51 -10.34 -22.99
C LEU A 45 17.30 -11.02 -23.67
N GLY A 46 17.46 -11.58 -24.88
CA GLY A 46 16.37 -12.27 -25.56
C GLY A 46 15.12 -11.39 -25.73
N ALA A 47 13.96 -11.86 -25.24
CA ALA A 47 12.66 -11.17 -25.35
C ALA A 47 12.49 -9.96 -24.40
N ASN A 48 13.47 -9.68 -23.53
CA ASN A 48 13.35 -8.63 -22.51
C ASN A 48 13.71 -7.25 -23.07
N ARG A 49 12.81 -6.28 -22.87
CA ARG A 49 12.89 -4.95 -23.48
C ARG A 49 13.82 -4.02 -22.68
N VAL A 50 14.82 -3.47 -23.37
CA VAL A 50 15.85 -2.59 -22.78
C VAL A 50 15.53 -1.10 -22.96
N VAL A 51 14.66 -0.77 -23.92
CA VAL A 51 14.33 0.61 -24.29
C VAL A 51 12.82 0.79 -24.30
N TYR A 52 12.33 1.70 -23.45
CA TYR A 52 10.90 1.97 -23.28
C TYR A 52 10.51 3.29 -23.90
N THR A 53 11.19 4.37 -23.51
CA THR A 53 10.90 5.73 -23.97
C THR A 53 11.86 6.19 -25.07
N SER A 54 13.10 5.70 -25.09
CA SER A 54 14.21 6.19 -25.96
C SER A 54 14.60 7.66 -25.77
N VAL A 55 13.94 8.38 -24.84
CA VAL A 55 14.15 9.81 -24.59
C VAL A 55 15.11 10.04 -23.41
N PHE A 56 14.97 9.26 -22.34
CA PHE A 56 15.78 9.39 -21.14
C PHE A 56 16.43 8.06 -20.76
N SER A 57 17.75 7.95 -20.97
CA SER A 57 18.50 6.71 -20.71
C SER A 57 18.41 6.25 -19.25
N LEU A 58 18.41 7.18 -18.28
CA LEU A 58 18.28 6.85 -16.85
C LEU A 58 16.89 6.28 -16.52
N LEU A 59 15.84 6.84 -17.12
CA LEU A 59 14.46 6.39 -16.92
C LEU A 59 14.26 5.00 -17.52
N ASP A 60 14.75 4.79 -18.74
CA ASP A 60 14.68 3.48 -19.42
C ASP A 60 15.43 2.40 -18.63
N ARG A 61 16.58 2.74 -18.04
CA ARG A 61 17.33 1.84 -17.14
C ARG A 61 16.56 1.46 -15.88
N THR A 62 15.89 2.44 -15.27
CA THR A 62 15.07 2.21 -14.07
C THR A 62 13.86 1.34 -14.38
N ILE A 63 13.17 1.61 -15.50
CA ILE A 63 12.04 0.81 -15.98
C ILE A 63 12.51 -0.61 -16.34
N CYS A 64 13.67 -0.76 -16.99
CA CYS A 64 14.25 -2.06 -17.31
C CYS A 64 14.47 -2.90 -16.04
N PHE A 65 15.14 -2.36 -15.03
CA PHE A 65 15.37 -3.07 -13.77
C PHE A 65 14.04 -3.43 -13.10
N TYR A 66 13.14 -2.46 -12.98
CA TYR A 66 11.84 -2.64 -12.35
C TYR A 66 10.99 -3.72 -13.03
N ASN A 67 10.90 -3.70 -14.36
CA ASN A 67 10.14 -4.69 -15.10
C ASN A 67 10.74 -6.09 -14.94
N ASN A 68 12.05 -6.25 -15.15
CA ASN A 68 12.70 -7.56 -15.01
C ASN A 68 12.57 -8.11 -13.58
N PHE A 69 12.66 -7.26 -12.56
CA PHE A 69 12.43 -7.63 -11.17
C PHE A 69 11.01 -8.13 -10.94
N ASN A 70 10.00 -7.36 -11.36
CA ASN A 70 8.61 -7.74 -11.15
C ASN A 70 8.19 -8.94 -12.01
N GLN A 71 8.67 -9.07 -13.25
CA GLN A 71 8.46 -10.26 -14.08
C GLN A 71 9.06 -11.50 -13.41
N SER A 72 10.30 -11.41 -12.92
CA SER A 72 10.94 -12.52 -12.21
C SER A 72 10.11 -12.96 -11.00
N ALA A 73 9.55 -12.03 -10.23
CA ALA A 73 8.64 -12.38 -9.13
C ALA A 73 7.32 -12.97 -9.64
N LEU A 74 6.70 -12.40 -10.68
CA LEU A 74 5.42 -12.88 -11.23
C LEU A 74 5.50 -14.27 -11.87
N HIS A 75 6.66 -14.64 -12.42
CA HIS A 75 6.87 -15.94 -13.06
C HIS A 75 7.33 -17.03 -12.08
N ASP A 76 7.59 -16.67 -10.82
CA ASP A 76 7.85 -17.64 -9.77
C ASP A 76 6.54 -18.20 -9.19
N ILE A 77 6.53 -19.49 -8.88
CA ILE A 77 5.35 -20.20 -8.39
C ILE A 77 4.85 -19.67 -7.04
N LEU A 78 5.74 -19.15 -6.20
CA LEU A 78 5.43 -18.47 -4.94
C LEU A 78 5.40 -16.95 -5.12
N GLY A 79 6.22 -16.42 -6.02
CA GLY A 79 6.32 -14.99 -6.27
C GLY A 79 5.04 -14.38 -6.83
N ALA A 80 4.35 -15.04 -7.78
CA ALA A 80 3.08 -14.53 -8.30
C ALA A 80 2.01 -14.40 -7.19
N PRO A 81 1.75 -15.45 -6.38
CA PRO A 81 0.94 -15.35 -5.16
C PRO A 81 1.32 -14.18 -4.24
N LEU A 82 2.60 -14.05 -3.89
CA LEU A 82 3.09 -13.00 -2.99
C LEU A 82 2.93 -11.60 -3.59
N SER A 83 3.13 -11.46 -4.90
CA SER A 83 2.98 -10.21 -5.62
C SER A 83 1.51 -9.76 -5.64
N ARG A 84 0.55 -10.69 -5.79
CA ARG A 84 -0.88 -10.40 -5.64
C ARG A 84 -1.20 -9.88 -4.23
N LEU A 85 -0.72 -10.56 -3.19
CA LEU A 85 -0.91 -10.11 -1.81
C LEU A 85 -0.29 -8.73 -1.57
N MET A 86 0.89 -8.49 -2.15
CA MET A 86 1.56 -7.20 -2.12
C MET A 86 0.72 -6.11 -2.78
N ILE A 87 0.17 -6.34 -3.97
CA ILE A 87 -0.71 -5.37 -4.65
C ILE A 87 -1.91 -5.00 -3.76
N GLY A 88 -2.53 -5.99 -3.10
CA GLY A 88 -3.63 -5.74 -2.16
C GLY A 88 -3.21 -4.93 -0.93
N ALA A 89 -2.07 -5.27 -0.32
CA ALA A 89 -1.49 -4.54 0.80
C ALA A 89 -1.08 -3.12 0.42
N PHE A 90 -0.52 -2.94 -0.77
CA PHE A 90 -0.14 -1.66 -1.35
C PHE A 90 -1.37 -0.78 -1.54
N GLY A 91 -2.41 -1.27 -2.25
CA GLY A 91 -3.66 -0.53 -2.44
C GLY A 91 -4.33 -0.13 -1.12
N THR A 92 -4.28 -1.01 -0.12
CA THR A 92 -4.81 -0.75 1.22
C THR A 92 -4.01 0.32 1.96
N ALA A 93 -2.67 0.24 1.91
CA ALA A 93 -1.82 1.25 2.52
C ALA A 93 -2.05 2.62 1.87
N TYR A 94 -2.21 2.67 0.54
CA TYR A 94 -2.57 3.91 -0.17
C TYR A 94 -3.92 4.46 0.23
N ALA A 95 -4.92 3.60 0.41
CA ALA A 95 -6.24 4.01 0.87
C ALA A 95 -6.17 4.61 2.27
N LEU A 96 -5.46 3.95 3.19
CA LEU A 96 -5.22 4.47 4.54
C LEU A 96 -4.52 5.83 4.49
N MET A 97 -3.45 5.96 3.70
CA MET A 97 -2.74 7.23 3.54
C MET A 97 -3.65 8.35 3.01
N ALA A 98 -4.50 8.05 2.02
CA ALA A 98 -5.40 9.03 1.42
C ALA A 98 -6.58 9.40 2.33
N PHE A 99 -7.19 8.43 3.02
CA PHE A 99 -8.29 8.67 3.96
C PHE A 99 -7.80 9.48 5.16
N GLU A 100 -6.70 9.06 5.78
CA GLU A 100 -6.14 9.80 6.91
C GLU A 100 -5.61 11.15 6.47
N GLY A 101 -4.95 11.25 5.31
CA GLY A 101 -4.53 12.53 4.75
C GLY A 101 -5.69 13.52 4.54
N SER A 102 -6.89 13.00 4.21
CA SER A 102 -8.08 13.82 3.97
C SER A 102 -8.69 14.42 5.25
N ARG A 103 -8.59 13.71 6.38
CA ARG A 103 -9.25 14.08 7.65
C ARG A 103 -8.71 15.37 8.25
N PHE A 104 -7.43 15.41 8.53
CA PHE A 104 -6.88 16.40 9.44
C PHE A 104 -6.53 17.75 8.78
N GLY A 105 -7.19 18.09 7.66
CA GLY A 105 -6.83 19.28 6.89
C GLY A 105 -5.45 19.20 6.22
N PHE A 106 -4.87 17.99 6.10
CA PHE A 106 -3.57 17.76 5.46
C PHE A 106 -3.62 17.75 3.93
N LYS A 107 -4.74 18.20 3.35
CA LYS A 107 -4.95 18.35 1.90
C LYS A 107 -3.81 19.11 1.22
N HIS A 108 -3.25 20.11 1.91
CA HIS A 108 -2.16 20.93 1.41
C HIS A 108 -0.75 20.44 1.80
N THR A 109 -0.56 19.26 2.38
CA THR A 109 0.80 18.82 2.72
C THR A 109 1.00 17.34 2.43
N LEU A 110 0.28 16.46 3.14
CA LEU A 110 0.43 15.02 2.95
C LEU A 110 -0.20 14.52 1.65
N LEU A 111 -1.35 15.07 1.26
CA LEU A 111 -2.00 14.73 -0.01
C LEU A 111 -1.24 15.30 -1.22
N MET A 112 -0.55 16.44 -1.08
CA MET A 112 0.31 16.97 -2.15
C MET A 112 1.56 16.11 -2.37
N ALA A 113 2.09 15.51 -1.30
CA ALA A 113 3.22 14.57 -1.39
C ALA A 113 2.80 13.14 -1.81
N PHE A 114 1.50 12.88 -1.95
CA PHE A 114 0.97 11.56 -2.26
C PHE A 114 1.52 10.93 -3.56
N PRO A 115 1.70 11.66 -4.68
CA PRO A 115 2.38 11.11 -5.86
C PRO A 115 3.85 10.74 -5.62
N ILE A 116 4.51 11.48 -4.73
CA ILE A 116 5.93 11.26 -4.42
C ILE A 116 6.06 10.01 -3.54
N PHE A 117 5.22 9.87 -2.52
CA PHE A 117 5.12 8.63 -1.73
C PHE A 117 4.78 7.44 -2.64
N GLY A 118 3.85 7.68 -3.56
CA GLY A 118 3.65 7.00 -4.83
C GLY A 118 4.86 6.30 -5.42
N LEU A 119 5.66 7.13 -6.07
CA LEU A 119 6.85 6.72 -6.81
C LEU A 119 7.90 6.11 -5.90
N LEU A 120 8.11 6.67 -4.71
CA LEU A 120 9.07 6.15 -3.74
C LEU A 120 8.68 4.73 -3.31
N ALA A 121 7.40 4.42 -3.17
CA ALA A 121 6.95 3.09 -2.77
C ALA A 121 7.18 2.07 -3.89
N ASN A 122 7.01 2.45 -5.15
CA ASN A 122 7.34 1.58 -6.27
C ASN A 122 8.86 1.38 -6.46
N LEU A 123 9.68 2.38 -6.09
CA LEU A 123 11.14 2.30 -6.24
C LEU A 123 11.85 1.62 -5.06
N PHE A 124 11.42 1.92 -3.83
CA PHE A 124 12.09 1.48 -2.59
C PHE A 124 11.27 0.48 -1.78
N GLY A 125 10.07 0.14 -2.23
CA GLY A 125 9.13 -0.73 -1.54
C GLY A 125 8.15 0.05 -0.67
N MET A 126 6.93 -0.48 -0.55
CA MET A 126 5.87 0.18 0.20
C MET A 126 6.12 0.13 1.70
N TYR A 127 6.80 -0.92 2.20
CA TYR A 127 7.24 -0.98 3.58
C TYR A 127 8.07 0.25 3.99
N ALA A 128 8.96 0.73 3.12
CA ALA A 128 9.87 1.83 3.44
C ALA A 128 9.09 3.13 3.59
N VAL A 129 8.28 3.47 2.59
CA VAL A 129 7.47 4.69 2.61
C VAL A 129 6.47 4.67 3.76
N PHE A 130 5.78 3.55 3.98
CA PHE A 130 4.78 3.46 5.04
C PHE A 130 5.40 3.61 6.44
N ASN A 131 6.46 2.85 6.73
CA ASN A 131 7.07 2.82 8.06
C ASN A 131 7.92 4.05 8.37
N LEU A 132 8.76 4.49 7.43
CA LEU A 132 9.73 5.56 7.67
C LEU A 132 9.13 6.95 7.48
N MET A 133 8.24 7.11 6.50
CA MET A 133 7.73 8.42 6.12
C MET A 133 6.31 8.63 6.63
N TRP A 134 5.39 7.74 6.27
CA TRP A 134 3.97 7.97 6.51
C TRP A 134 3.59 7.94 8.00
N ILE A 135 3.91 6.86 8.72
CA ILE A 135 3.52 6.72 10.14
C ILE A 135 4.03 7.89 11.00
N PRO A 136 5.32 8.29 10.93
CA PRO A 136 5.82 9.42 11.73
C PRO A 136 5.16 10.74 11.37
N LEU A 137 4.94 11.01 10.08
CA LEU A 137 4.27 12.23 9.64
C LEU A 137 2.81 12.26 10.11
N CYS A 138 2.08 11.15 9.93
CA CYS A 138 0.70 11.00 10.40
C CYS A 138 0.59 11.35 11.89
N ILE A 139 1.45 10.79 12.75
CA ILE A 139 1.46 11.06 14.18
C ILE A 139 1.86 12.49 14.51
N HIS A 140 2.88 13.03 13.84
CA HIS A 140 3.33 14.40 14.06
C HIS A 140 2.20 15.39 13.81
N TYR A 141 1.52 15.25 12.68
CA TYR A 141 0.47 16.16 12.32
C TYR A 141 -0.82 15.94 13.11
N GLN A 142 -1.16 14.69 13.48
CA GLN A 142 -2.26 14.40 14.41
C GLN A 142 -2.06 15.12 15.75
N ASN A 143 -0.85 15.07 16.31
CA ASN A 143 -0.53 15.78 17.56
C ASN A 143 -0.68 17.30 17.41
N LYS A 144 -0.26 17.87 16.27
CA LYS A 144 -0.46 19.30 15.99
C LYS A 144 -1.94 19.67 15.88
N ALA A 145 -2.75 18.85 15.21
CA ALA A 145 -4.19 19.08 15.09
C ALA A 145 -4.88 19.08 16.47
N HIS A 146 -4.53 18.14 17.35
CA HIS A 146 -5.05 18.11 18.72
C HIS A 146 -4.63 19.35 19.54
N GLN A 147 -3.41 19.86 19.36
CA GLN A 147 -2.93 21.04 20.08
C GLN A 147 -3.57 22.35 19.60
N GLN A 148 -3.91 22.45 18.31
CA GLN A 148 -4.48 23.66 17.71
C GLN A 148 -6.00 23.75 17.85
N ALA A 149 -6.68 22.66 18.23
CA ALA A 149 -8.14 22.58 18.27
C ALA A 149 -8.76 22.27 19.66
N PRO A 150 -8.33 22.88 20.79
CA PRO A 150 -9.11 22.75 22.03
C PRO A 150 -10.47 23.46 21.95
N SER A 151 -10.68 24.37 21.00
CA SER A 151 -11.92 25.16 20.84
C SER A 151 -12.52 25.15 19.42
N ARG A 152 -11.89 24.47 18.46
CA ARG A 152 -12.42 24.29 17.10
C ARG A 152 -13.13 22.94 17.00
N LYS A 153 -14.47 23.03 17.09
CA LYS A 153 -15.49 22.00 16.86
C LYS A 153 -15.07 20.88 15.89
N SER A 154 -15.45 19.66 16.24
CA SER A 154 -15.51 18.35 15.54
C SER A 154 -15.23 18.20 14.03
N SER A 155 -15.20 19.25 13.21
CA SER A 155 -15.08 19.17 11.75
C SER A 155 -13.69 18.80 11.22
N THR A 156 -12.64 18.85 12.04
CA THR A 156 -11.27 18.45 11.67
C THR A 156 -11.05 16.94 11.55
N TRP A 157 -12.06 16.12 11.90
CA TRP A 157 -11.99 14.66 11.82
C TRP A 157 -12.98 14.08 10.80
N VAL A 158 -13.82 14.92 10.21
CA VAL A 158 -14.88 14.51 9.31
C VAL A 158 -14.33 14.40 7.89
N ILE A 159 -14.37 13.19 7.34
CA ILE A 159 -14.21 12.98 5.90
C ILE A 159 -15.58 13.09 5.24
N SER A 160 -15.66 13.72 4.07
CA SER A 160 -16.92 13.79 3.32
C SER A 160 -17.17 12.52 2.50
N LEU A 161 -18.43 12.20 2.22
CA LEU A 161 -18.78 11.06 1.35
C LEU A 161 -18.06 11.08 -0.01
N PRO A 162 -17.99 12.22 -0.74
CA PRO A 162 -17.28 12.26 -2.00
C PRO A 162 -15.79 11.95 -1.86
N GLU A 163 -15.17 12.31 -0.73
CA GLU A 163 -13.78 11.98 -0.45
C GLU A 163 -13.61 10.48 -0.19
N ALA A 164 -14.43 9.89 0.68
CA ALA A 164 -14.36 8.47 0.99
C ALA A 164 -14.56 7.60 -0.26
N TYR A 165 -15.69 7.74 -0.97
CA TYR A 165 -15.94 6.93 -2.16
C TYR A 165 -15.09 7.35 -3.36
N GLY A 166 -14.73 8.63 -3.49
CA GLY A 166 -13.85 9.10 -4.56
C GLY A 166 -12.45 8.50 -4.45
N ILE A 167 -11.89 8.45 -3.23
CA ILE A 167 -10.61 7.78 -2.96
C ILE A 167 -10.72 6.28 -3.20
N LEU A 168 -11.77 5.63 -2.66
CA LEU A 168 -11.97 4.20 -2.84
C LEU A 168 -12.04 3.83 -4.33
N LEU A 169 -12.88 4.51 -5.10
CA LEU A 169 -13.07 4.25 -6.52
C LEU A 169 -11.77 4.47 -7.30
N ALA A 170 -11.05 5.55 -7.02
CA ALA A 170 -9.78 5.82 -7.68
C ALA A 170 -8.71 4.77 -7.36
N ILE A 171 -8.69 4.22 -6.14
CA ILE A 171 -7.76 3.15 -5.77
C ILE A 171 -8.18 1.81 -6.39
N VAL A 172 -9.47 1.51 -6.46
CA VAL A 172 -9.96 0.30 -7.12
C VAL A 172 -9.63 0.32 -8.61
N LEU A 173 -9.94 1.43 -9.29
CA LEU A 173 -9.67 1.58 -10.73
C LEU A 173 -8.18 1.78 -11.02
N GLY A 174 -7.45 2.43 -10.12
CA GLY A 174 -6.04 2.73 -10.25
C GLY A 174 -5.16 1.52 -9.95
N TYR A 175 -5.34 0.85 -8.82
CA TYR A 175 -4.47 -0.24 -8.36
C TYR A 175 -5.08 -1.63 -8.55
N PHE A 176 -6.30 -1.86 -8.03
CA PHE A 176 -6.85 -3.21 -7.98
C PHE A 176 -7.18 -3.76 -9.37
N VAL A 177 -7.81 -2.96 -10.24
CA VAL A 177 -8.17 -3.40 -11.60
C VAL A 177 -6.92 -3.66 -12.46
N PRO A 178 -5.93 -2.75 -12.57
CA PRO A 178 -4.72 -3.04 -13.34
C PRO A 178 -3.91 -4.18 -12.76
N GLY A 179 -3.82 -4.29 -11.43
CA GLY A 179 -3.18 -5.42 -10.77
C GLY A 179 -3.88 -6.76 -11.05
N ALA A 180 -5.21 -6.77 -11.07
CA ALA A 180 -6.00 -7.95 -11.42
C ALA A 180 -5.80 -8.34 -12.90
N ILE A 181 -5.75 -7.36 -13.82
CA ILE A 181 -5.46 -7.60 -15.24
C ILE A 181 -4.07 -8.21 -15.41
N LEU A 182 -3.05 -7.59 -14.78
CA LEU A 182 -1.67 -8.08 -14.82
C LEU A 182 -1.54 -9.50 -14.26
N ALA A 183 -2.29 -9.82 -13.19
CA ALA A 183 -2.29 -11.13 -12.56
C ALA A 183 -3.18 -12.18 -13.25
N SER A 184 -3.91 -11.80 -14.30
CA SER A 184 -4.87 -12.65 -15.01
C SER A 184 -4.23 -13.39 -16.18
N PRO A 185 -4.81 -14.52 -16.62
CA PRO A 185 -4.35 -15.22 -17.83
C PRO A 185 -4.57 -14.43 -19.13
N LEU A 186 -5.18 -13.23 -19.07
CA LEU A 186 -5.34 -12.34 -20.22
C LEU A 186 -4.03 -11.71 -20.65
N VAL A 187 -3.05 -11.63 -19.75
CA VAL A 187 -1.72 -11.10 -20.02
C VAL A 187 -0.76 -12.30 -20.12
N PRO A 188 -0.30 -12.65 -21.34
CA PRO A 188 0.64 -13.76 -21.49
C PRO A 188 1.98 -13.45 -20.82
N GLU A 189 2.59 -14.47 -20.24
CA GLU A 189 3.95 -14.40 -19.67
C GLU A 189 4.95 -13.98 -20.77
N ASP A 190 5.95 -13.18 -20.39
CA ASP A 190 6.99 -12.63 -21.27
C ASP A 190 6.46 -11.80 -22.45
N SER A 191 5.19 -11.41 -22.39
CA SER A 191 4.59 -10.61 -23.46
C SER A 191 4.99 -9.15 -23.33
N ARG A 192 4.99 -8.47 -24.48
CA ARG A 192 5.10 -7.01 -24.53
C ARG A 192 4.03 -6.31 -23.68
N LEU A 193 2.83 -6.90 -23.60
CA LEU A 193 1.73 -6.35 -22.81
C LEU A 193 2.05 -6.39 -21.31
N GLU A 194 2.63 -7.48 -20.81
CA GLU A 194 3.07 -7.60 -19.41
C GLU A 194 4.07 -6.49 -19.06
N GLN A 195 5.12 -6.34 -19.88
CA GLN A 195 6.16 -5.33 -19.68
C GLN A 195 5.60 -3.90 -19.73
N GLU A 196 4.66 -3.61 -20.63
CA GLU A 196 4.02 -2.30 -20.72
C GLU A 196 3.11 -2.03 -19.50
N LEU A 197 2.37 -3.02 -19.02
CA LEU A 197 1.54 -2.90 -17.82
C LEU A 197 2.39 -2.69 -16.56
N LEU A 198 3.51 -3.40 -16.42
CA LEU A 198 4.46 -3.19 -15.32
C LEU A 198 5.08 -1.79 -15.37
N ALA A 199 5.49 -1.32 -16.54
CA ALA A 199 6.01 0.04 -16.70
C ALA A 199 4.97 1.11 -16.35
N ILE A 200 3.70 0.90 -16.72
CA ILE A 200 2.59 1.77 -16.30
C ILE A 200 2.40 1.71 -14.78
N TRP A 201 2.53 0.52 -14.17
CA TRP A 201 2.38 0.32 -12.73
C TRP A 201 3.38 1.15 -11.92
N LEU A 202 4.62 1.31 -12.42
CA LEU A 202 5.65 2.17 -11.82
C LEU A 202 5.19 3.63 -11.66
N VAL A 203 4.50 4.19 -12.65
CA VAL A 203 4.07 5.60 -12.68
C VAL A 203 2.62 5.82 -12.28
N LEU A 204 1.86 4.75 -12.12
CA LEU A 204 0.46 4.74 -11.72
C LEU A 204 0.12 5.63 -10.50
N PRO A 205 0.95 5.72 -9.44
CA PRO A 205 0.65 6.65 -8.35
C PRO A 205 0.52 8.12 -8.76
N ILE A 206 1.21 8.56 -9.82
CA ILE A 206 1.07 9.92 -10.37
C ILE A 206 -0.33 10.11 -10.96
N ILE A 207 -0.87 9.08 -11.60
CA ILE A 207 -2.18 9.08 -12.27
C ILE A 207 -3.32 9.01 -11.24
N ILE A 208 -3.09 8.39 -10.08
CA ILE A 208 -4.13 8.20 -9.07
C ILE A 208 -4.56 9.52 -8.43
N VAL A 209 -3.67 10.49 -8.23
CA VAL A 209 -4.05 11.78 -7.62
C VAL A 209 -5.08 12.57 -8.44
N PRO A 210 -4.87 12.80 -9.76
CA PRO A 210 -5.92 13.41 -10.57
C PRO A 210 -7.16 12.50 -10.67
N ALA A 211 -7.01 11.17 -10.65
CA ALA A 211 -8.16 10.25 -10.62
C ALA A 211 -8.99 10.39 -9.33
N ILE A 212 -8.37 10.57 -8.17
CA ILE A 212 -9.06 10.84 -6.90
C ILE A 212 -9.88 12.13 -7.04
N SER A 213 -9.28 13.21 -7.55
CA SER A 213 -9.97 14.50 -7.73
C SER A 213 -11.15 14.39 -8.70
N PHE A 214 -10.97 13.63 -9.79
CA PHE A 214 -12.02 13.34 -10.75
C PHE A 214 -13.18 12.55 -10.12
N CYS A 215 -12.88 11.45 -9.41
CA CYS A 215 -13.88 10.63 -8.75
C CYS A 215 -14.62 11.40 -7.64
N GLN A 216 -13.92 12.22 -6.86
CA GLN A 216 -14.53 13.12 -5.88
C GLN A 216 -15.52 14.09 -6.54
N THR A 217 -15.16 14.64 -7.71
CA THR A 217 -16.04 15.52 -8.47
C THR A 217 -17.29 14.79 -8.98
N LEU A 218 -17.14 13.54 -9.41
CA LEU A 218 -18.26 12.68 -9.81
C LEU A 218 -19.25 12.48 -8.65
N PHE A 219 -18.76 12.09 -7.47
CA PHE A 219 -19.62 11.91 -6.30
C PHE A 219 -20.24 13.21 -5.77
N ARG A 220 -19.55 14.35 -5.90
CA ARG A 220 -20.17 15.67 -5.61
C ARG A 220 -21.33 15.98 -6.54
N LYS A 221 -21.22 15.64 -7.82
CA LYS A 221 -22.28 15.90 -8.82
C LYS A 221 -23.49 14.99 -8.66
N LEU A 222 -23.29 13.78 -8.12
CA LEU A 222 -24.40 12.88 -7.79
C LEU A 222 -25.31 13.45 -6.68
N GLY A 223 -24.79 14.42 -5.90
CA GLY A 223 -25.52 15.06 -4.81
C GLY A 223 -25.71 14.14 -3.61
N SER A 224 -26.06 14.72 -2.47
CA SER A 224 -26.49 13.98 -1.29
C SER A 224 -27.95 14.32 -0.99
N PRO A 225 -28.77 13.34 -0.54
CA PRO A 225 -30.12 13.65 -0.03
C PRO A 225 -30.09 14.65 1.15
N VAL A 226 -28.94 14.76 1.84
CA VAL A 226 -28.69 15.75 2.91
C VAL A 226 -28.69 17.19 2.39
N ASP A 227 -28.45 17.40 1.08
CA ASP A 227 -28.43 18.73 0.46
C ASP A 227 -29.78 19.45 0.62
N ALA A 228 -30.89 18.71 0.66
CA ALA A 228 -32.26 19.20 0.76
C ALA A 228 -32.69 19.63 2.18
N VAL A 229 -31.87 19.38 3.21
CA VAL A 229 -32.19 19.74 4.60
C VAL A 229 -32.01 21.24 4.81
N ALA A 230 -33.07 21.91 5.29
CA ALA A 230 -33.07 23.38 5.48
C ALA A 230 -32.30 23.83 6.74
N ASP A 231 -32.30 23.03 7.81
CA ASP A 231 -31.56 23.34 9.04
C ASP A 231 -30.06 23.07 8.84
N ALA A 232 -29.27 24.15 8.88
CA ALA A 232 -27.82 24.11 8.70
C ALA A 232 -27.11 23.26 9.77
N ALA A 233 -27.58 23.26 11.01
CA ALA A 233 -26.95 22.51 12.10
C ALA A 233 -27.24 21.00 11.97
N LEU A 234 -28.47 20.64 11.60
CA LEU A 234 -28.83 19.26 11.29
C LEU A 234 -28.09 18.75 10.04
N LYS A 235 -28.00 19.59 9.01
CA LYS A 235 -27.30 19.30 7.75
C LYS A 235 -25.83 18.98 7.98
N GLU A 236 -25.11 19.76 8.79
CA GLU A 236 -23.71 19.51 9.12
C GLU A 236 -23.52 18.16 9.83
N ARG A 237 -24.39 17.82 10.78
CA ARG A 237 -24.35 16.52 11.49
C ARG A 237 -24.61 15.34 10.55
N LEU A 238 -25.58 15.49 9.65
CA LEU A 238 -25.93 14.45 8.69
C LEU A 238 -24.80 14.20 7.69
N TYR A 239 -24.12 15.23 7.20
CA TYR A 239 -22.93 15.03 6.35
C TYR A 239 -21.79 14.34 7.09
N ALA A 240 -21.59 14.66 8.37
CA ALA A 240 -20.57 13.99 9.17
C ALA A 240 -20.88 12.50 9.35
N ALA A 241 -22.14 12.17 9.64
CA ALA A 241 -22.60 10.78 9.73
C ALA A 241 -22.51 10.04 8.39
N GLU A 242 -22.90 10.68 7.29
CA GLU A 242 -22.84 10.10 5.94
C GLU A 242 -21.40 9.84 5.50
N GLY A 243 -20.50 10.79 5.78
CA GLY A 243 -19.07 10.64 5.50
C GLY A 243 -18.42 9.52 6.32
N LYS A 244 -18.82 9.36 7.59
CA LYS A 244 -18.40 8.24 8.44
C LYS A 244 -18.86 6.90 7.86
N ASP A 245 -20.15 6.74 7.60
CA ASP A 245 -20.73 5.51 7.02
C ASP A 245 -20.06 5.15 5.68
N ALA A 246 -19.80 6.14 4.82
CA ALA A 246 -19.09 5.93 3.57
C ALA A 246 -17.65 5.42 3.78
N LEU A 247 -16.94 5.96 4.79
CA LEU A 247 -15.59 5.53 5.10
C LEU A 247 -15.56 4.12 5.72
N GLU A 248 -16.46 3.83 6.65
CA GLU A 248 -16.61 2.51 7.24
C GLU A 248 -16.85 1.44 6.18
N ARG A 249 -17.79 1.71 5.25
CA ARG A 249 -18.05 0.82 4.11
C ARG A 249 -16.83 0.68 3.20
N SER A 250 -16.05 1.74 3.03
CA SER A 250 -14.81 1.70 2.25
C SER A 250 -13.77 0.79 2.89
N TYR A 251 -13.57 0.88 4.20
CA TYR A 251 -12.67 -0.04 4.93
C TYR A 251 -13.18 -1.47 4.93
N LEU A 252 -14.47 -1.68 5.15
CA LEU A 252 -15.07 -3.00 5.11
C LEU A 252 -14.92 -3.64 3.71
N PHE A 253 -15.16 -2.87 2.65
CA PHE A 253 -14.96 -3.32 1.27
C PHE A 253 -13.50 -3.72 1.01
N LEU A 254 -12.53 -2.87 1.40
CA LEU A 254 -11.10 -3.20 1.28
C LEU A 254 -10.74 -4.44 2.10
N GLY A 255 -11.30 -4.58 3.30
CA GLY A 255 -11.10 -5.74 4.15
C GLY A 255 -11.57 -7.04 3.51
N ILE A 256 -12.81 -7.06 3.03
CA ILE A 256 -13.40 -8.22 2.35
C ILE A 256 -12.63 -8.56 1.06
N LEU A 257 -12.31 -7.55 0.24
CA LEU A 257 -11.59 -7.74 -1.00
C LEU A 257 -10.20 -8.37 -0.78
N ASN A 258 -9.44 -7.84 0.19
CA ASN A 258 -8.13 -8.38 0.54
C ASN A 258 -8.20 -9.75 1.21
N MET A 259 -9.25 -10.03 1.98
CA MET A 259 -9.48 -11.35 2.56
C MET A 259 -9.76 -12.40 1.48
N ILE A 260 -10.60 -12.06 0.49
CA ILE A 260 -10.84 -12.92 -0.68
C ILE A 260 -9.54 -13.15 -1.45
N LEU A 261 -8.74 -12.09 -1.66
CA LEU A 261 -7.43 -12.20 -2.31
C LEU A 261 -6.48 -13.11 -1.52
N TYR A 262 -6.45 -12.98 -0.20
CA TYR A 262 -5.63 -13.79 0.70
C TYR A 262 -5.99 -15.27 0.61
N PHE A 263 -7.26 -15.61 0.82
CA PHE A 263 -7.73 -16.99 0.76
C PHE A 263 -7.68 -17.57 -0.66
N GLY A 264 -8.00 -16.78 -1.69
CA GLY A 264 -7.89 -17.21 -3.08
C GLY A 264 -6.45 -17.54 -3.47
N THR A 265 -5.50 -16.73 -3.00
CA THR A 265 -4.07 -16.98 -3.20
C THR A 265 -3.62 -18.24 -2.45
N TYR A 266 -4.01 -18.39 -1.18
CA TYR A 266 -3.73 -19.59 -0.40
C TYR A 266 -4.28 -20.86 -1.06
N LEU A 267 -5.54 -20.84 -1.50
CA LEU A 267 -6.16 -21.96 -2.20
C LEU A 267 -5.41 -22.28 -3.49
N THR A 268 -5.03 -21.28 -4.28
CA THR A 268 -4.28 -21.48 -5.53
C THR A 268 -2.97 -22.23 -5.28
N VAL A 269 -2.21 -21.81 -4.27
CA VAL A 269 -0.93 -22.45 -3.89
C VAL A 269 -1.17 -23.87 -3.31
N ALA A 270 -2.21 -24.04 -2.50
CA ALA A 270 -2.56 -25.34 -1.93
C ALA A 270 -2.98 -26.35 -3.01
N HIS A 271 -3.71 -25.93 -4.05
CA HIS A 271 -4.09 -26.79 -5.18
C HIS A 271 -2.87 -27.24 -6.01
N GLN A 272 -1.77 -26.47 -6.00
CA GLN A 272 -0.49 -26.87 -6.60
C GLN A 272 0.29 -27.88 -5.74
N GLY A 273 -0.24 -28.27 -4.57
CA GLY A 273 0.40 -29.22 -3.66
C GLY A 273 1.54 -28.61 -2.83
N ILE A 274 1.68 -27.29 -2.85
CA ILE A 274 2.78 -26.58 -2.18
C ILE A 274 2.42 -26.35 -0.72
N ARG A 275 3.30 -26.80 0.19
CA ARG A 275 3.20 -26.51 1.62
C ARG A 275 3.68 -25.09 1.88
N VAL A 276 2.74 -24.15 1.89
CA VAL A 276 2.99 -22.70 2.03
C VAL A 276 4.00 -22.40 3.15
N TRP A 277 3.84 -22.99 4.34
CA TRP A 277 4.72 -22.70 5.47
C TRP A 277 6.16 -23.15 5.24
N ASP A 278 6.35 -24.40 4.79
CA ASP A 278 7.69 -24.95 4.51
C ASP A 278 8.38 -24.13 3.42
N SER A 279 7.63 -23.75 2.39
CA SER A 279 8.09 -22.91 1.28
C SER A 279 8.48 -21.50 1.71
N LEU A 280 7.71 -20.86 2.59
CA LEU A 280 8.02 -19.54 3.13
C LEU A 280 9.27 -19.57 4.01
N MET A 281 9.40 -20.57 4.88
CA MET A 281 10.59 -20.73 5.73
C MET A 281 11.83 -20.96 4.88
N LEU A 282 11.75 -21.84 3.88
CA LEU A 282 12.87 -22.09 2.96
C LEU A 282 13.29 -20.84 2.17
N LEU A 283 12.33 -20.01 1.78
CA LEU A 283 12.59 -18.75 1.08
C LEU A 283 13.24 -17.70 1.99
N LEU A 284 12.85 -17.64 3.27
CA LEU A 284 13.46 -16.74 4.26
C LEU A 284 14.87 -17.16 4.64
N ASP A 285 15.08 -18.47 4.79
CA ASP A 285 16.37 -19.11 5.12
C ASP A 285 17.27 -19.29 3.89
N ALA A 286 16.84 -18.85 2.71
CA ALA A 286 17.61 -18.97 1.49
C ALA A 286 19.02 -18.37 1.70
N PRO A 287 20.08 -19.15 1.43
CA PRO A 287 21.44 -18.72 1.75
C PRO A 287 21.82 -17.47 0.96
N LYS A 288 22.54 -16.55 1.60
CA LYS A 288 23.04 -15.31 0.98
C LYS A 288 23.98 -15.57 -0.21
N SER A 289 24.59 -16.76 -0.26
CA SER A 289 25.38 -17.24 -1.38
C SER A 289 24.75 -18.52 -1.92
N LEU A 290 24.15 -18.42 -3.10
CA LEU A 290 23.59 -19.56 -3.80
C LEU A 290 24.69 -20.39 -4.49
N PRO A 291 24.49 -21.72 -4.67
CA PRO A 291 25.47 -22.59 -5.34
C PRO A 291 25.91 -22.03 -6.70
N ALA A 292 27.21 -22.15 -7.00
CA ALA A 292 27.71 -21.82 -8.33
C ALA A 292 27.08 -22.75 -9.36
N GLY A 293 26.34 -22.19 -10.33
CA GLY A 293 25.72 -22.95 -11.43
C GLY A 293 24.21 -22.82 -11.59
N ILE A 294 23.51 -22.10 -10.71
CA ILE A 294 22.08 -21.80 -10.92
C ILE A 294 21.92 -20.83 -12.10
N PRO A 295 20.99 -21.10 -13.05
CA PRO A 295 20.69 -20.18 -14.15
C PRO A 295 20.33 -18.78 -13.65
N PHE A 296 20.71 -17.75 -14.40
CA PHE A 296 20.46 -16.35 -14.03
C PHE A 296 18.97 -16.03 -13.83
N GLU A 297 18.11 -16.65 -14.63
CA GLU A 297 16.66 -16.48 -14.57
C GLU A 297 16.06 -17.07 -13.29
N ASP A 298 16.38 -18.33 -12.97
CA ASP A 298 15.93 -19.00 -11.75
C ASP A 298 16.42 -18.28 -10.49
N LEU A 299 17.65 -17.78 -10.53
CA LEU A 299 18.22 -16.93 -9.50
C LEU A 299 17.39 -15.65 -9.31
N GLY A 300 16.99 -15.00 -10.41
CA GLY A 300 16.14 -13.82 -10.38
C GLY A 300 14.77 -14.09 -9.79
N LYS A 301 14.11 -15.19 -10.20
CA LYS A 301 12.82 -15.63 -9.67
C LYS A 301 12.85 -15.79 -8.15
N LEU A 302 13.84 -16.53 -7.64
CA LEU A 302 14.00 -16.77 -6.20
C LEU A 302 14.25 -15.48 -5.41
N LEU A 303 15.19 -14.64 -5.86
CA LEU A 303 15.61 -13.46 -5.12
C LEU A 303 14.58 -12.32 -5.18
N ALA A 304 13.91 -12.14 -6.33
CA ALA A 304 12.80 -11.20 -6.46
C ALA A 304 11.63 -11.62 -5.56
N THR A 305 11.29 -12.91 -5.56
CA THR A 305 10.24 -13.48 -4.71
C THR A 305 10.53 -13.31 -3.22
N ARG A 306 11.78 -13.56 -2.79
CA ARG A 306 12.23 -13.29 -1.42
C ARG A 306 12.06 -11.81 -1.06
N THR A 307 12.46 -10.92 -1.97
CA THR A 307 12.36 -9.47 -1.74
C THR A 307 10.91 -9.03 -1.56
N VAL A 308 9.99 -9.52 -2.41
CA VAL A 308 8.55 -9.26 -2.28
C VAL A 308 7.99 -9.81 -0.97
N LEU A 309 8.41 -11.02 -0.55
CA LEU A 309 8.03 -11.58 0.75
C LEU A 309 8.47 -10.68 1.91
N VAL A 310 9.73 -10.27 1.94
CA VAL A 310 10.26 -9.44 3.03
C VAL A 310 9.54 -8.09 3.06
N ASP A 311 9.28 -7.46 1.90
CA ASP A 311 8.49 -6.22 1.84
C ASP A 311 7.09 -6.44 2.46
N LEU A 312 6.41 -7.55 2.10
CA LEU A 312 5.07 -7.86 2.61
C LEU A 312 5.06 -8.04 4.13
N LEU A 313 6.06 -8.75 4.67
CA LEU A 313 6.20 -8.98 6.11
C LEU A 313 6.48 -7.67 6.86
N VAL A 314 7.37 -6.83 6.34
CA VAL A 314 7.75 -5.56 6.99
C VAL A 314 6.61 -4.54 6.88
N LEU A 315 5.86 -4.53 5.78
CA LEU A 315 4.64 -3.74 5.65
C LEU A 315 3.57 -4.22 6.64
N ALA A 316 3.41 -5.53 6.84
CA ALA A 316 2.50 -6.09 7.84
C ALA A 316 2.88 -5.65 9.27
N VAL A 317 4.17 -5.67 9.60
CA VAL A 317 4.68 -5.10 10.87
C VAL A 317 4.35 -3.61 10.96
N GLY A 318 4.46 -2.87 9.86
CA GLY A 318 4.08 -1.46 9.80
C GLY A 318 2.61 -1.20 10.08
N PHE A 319 1.71 -2.05 9.57
CA PHE A 319 0.28 -1.97 9.91
C PHE A 319 0.03 -2.21 11.40
N ILE A 320 0.64 -3.26 11.98
CA ILE A 320 0.55 -3.56 13.42
C ILE A 320 1.09 -2.38 14.25
N PHE A 321 2.22 -1.82 13.83
CA PHE A 321 2.85 -0.69 14.50
C PHE A 321 1.97 0.56 14.44
N TRP A 322 1.39 0.86 13.29
CA TRP A 322 0.45 1.97 13.14
C TRP A 322 -0.78 1.79 14.04
N ALA A 323 -1.41 0.60 14.05
CA ALA A 323 -2.52 0.29 14.94
C ALA A 323 -2.15 0.45 16.43
N THR A 324 -0.95 -0.01 16.80
CA THR A 324 -0.41 0.12 18.16
C THR A 324 -0.26 1.58 18.59
N LEU A 325 0.26 2.44 17.70
CA LEU A 325 0.47 3.86 18.00
C LEU A 325 -0.82 4.66 18.05
N GLN A 326 -1.82 4.26 17.26
CA GLN A 326 -3.12 4.92 17.20
C GLN A 326 -4.04 4.53 18.35
N SER A 327 -4.20 3.22 18.62
CA SER A 327 -5.20 2.71 19.56
C SER A 327 -4.61 1.92 20.74
N GLY A 328 -3.29 1.82 20.84
CA GLY A 328 -2.59 1.18 21.94
C GLY A 328 -2.21 -0.28 21.68
N PHE A 329 -1.41 -0.84 22.60
CA PHE A 329 -0.78 -2.16 22.45
C PHE A 329 -1.77 -3.32 22.30
N ILE A 330 -2.88 -3.31 23.04
CA ILE A 330 -3.87 -4.40 22.98
C ILE A 330 -4.45 -4.51 21.57
N VAL A 331 -4.79 -3.38 20.95
CA VAL A 331 -5.34 -3.37 19.59
C VAL A 331 -4.30 -3.80 18.57
N GLY A 332 -3.05 -3.35 18.71
CA GLY A 332 -1.94 -3.84 17.91
C GLY A 332 -1.77 -5.36 17.99
N ALA A 333 -1.85 -5.94 19.20
CA ALA A 333 -1.76 -7.38 19.40
C ALA A 333 -2.93 -8.13 18.73
N VAL A 334 -4.16 -7.59 18.79
CA VAL A 334 -5.31 -8.16 18.09
C VAL A 334 -5.10 -8.16 16.57
N VAL A 335 -4.62 -7.04 16.00
CA VAL A 335 -4.28 -6.96 14.56
C VAL A 335 -3.20 -7.98 14.21
N ALA A 336 -2.18 -8.14 15.05
CA ALA A 336 -1.12 -9.13 14.85
C ALA A 336 -1.64 -10.57 14.87
N LEU A 337 -2.59 -10.89 15.75
CA LEU A 337 -3.20 -12.22 15.85
C LEU A 337 -4.12 -12.54 14.66
N ILE A 338 -4.82 -11.53 14.13
CA ILE A 338 -5.76 -11.70 13.01
C ILE A 338 -5.02 -11.72 11.66
N THR A 339 -3.86 -11.06 11.56
CA THR A 339 -3.08 -10.95 10.32
C THR A 339 -2.77 -12.30 9.65
N PRO A 340 -2.33 -13.36 10.35
CA PRO A 340 -2.12 -14.68 9.74
C PRO A 340 -3.40 -15.38 9.28
N ILE A 341 -4.57 -14.97 9.78
CA ILE A 341 -5.85 -15.63 9.49
C ILE A 341 -6.48 -15.06 8.22
N VAL A 342 -6.53 -13.73 8.10
CA VAL A 342 -7.24 -13.03 7.01
C VAL A 342 -6.30 -12.28 6.06
N GLY A 343 -5.01 -12.22 6.39
CA GLY A 343 -4.01 -11.43 5.68
C GLY A 343 -3.83 -10.02 6.28
N PRO A 344 -2.63 -9.41 6.14
CA PRO A 344 -2.29 -8.14 6.79
C PRO A 344 -3.15 -6.96 6.32
N ALA A 345 -3.42 -6.89 5.01
CA ALA A 345 -4.22 -5.84 4.39
C ALA A 345 -5.69 -5.88 4.85
N ALA A 346 -6.25 -7.09 4.98
CA ALA A 346 -7.60 -7.27 5.50
C ALA A 346 -7.68 -6.95 6.99
N ALA A 347 -6.72 -7.45 7.78
CA ALA A 347 -6.66 -7.22 9.23
C ALA A 347 -6.61 -5.72 9.56
N ILE A 348 -5.76 -4.95 8.88
CA ILE A 348 -5.69 -3.50 9.12
C ILE A 348 -6.96 -2.78 8.66
N SER A 349 -7.60 -3.22 7.57
CA SER A 349 -8.86 -2.64 7.10
C SER A 349 -10.00 -2.88 8.08
N PHE A 350 -10.12 -4.09 8.64
CA PHE A 350 -11.12 -4.39 9.68
C PHE A 350 -10.87 -3.63 10.98
N TYR A 351 -9.61 -3.47 11.38
CA TYR A 351 -9.26 -2.59 12.49
C TYR A 351 -9.66 -1.14 12.20
N SER A 352 -9.35 -0.62 11.01
CA SER A 352 -9.72 0.75 10.64
C SER A 352 -11.23 0.95 10.67
N TYR A 353 -12.00 -0.01 10.14
CA TYR A 353 -13.47 -0.05 10.28
C TYR A 353 -13.92 0.02 11.74
N TYR A 354 -13.44 -0.89 12.60
CA TYR A 354 -13.77 -0.91 14.03
C TYR A 354 -13.40 0.40 14.75
N ARG A 355 -12.27 0.99 14.39
CA ARG A 355 -11.75 2.21 15.02
C ARG A 355 -12.66 3.42 14.73
N GLU A 356 -13.37 3.44 13.61
CA GLU A 356 -14.24 4.57 13.27
C GLU A 356 -15.36 4.80 14.28
N ASP A 357 -15.93 3.73 14.83
CA ASP A 357 -16.90 3.83 15.93
C ASP A 357 -16.28 4.39 17.22
N THR A 358 -15.03 4.00 17.53
CA THR A 358 -14.38 4.49 18.75
C THR A 358 -14.04 5.98 18.68
N LEU A 359 -13.64 6.50 17.51
CA LEU A 359 -13.30 7.92 17.33
C LEU A 359 -14.50 8.84 17.62
N GLU A 360 -15.70 8.44 17.22
CA GLU A 360 -16.93 9.21 17.47
C GLU A 360 -17.28 9.29 18.97
N SER A 361 -17.09 8.18 19.70
CA SER A 361 -17.36 8.14 21.14
C SER A 361 -16.50 9.11 21.95
N PHE A 362 -15.25 9.34 21.52
CA PHE A 362 -14.35 10.31 22.14
C PHE A 362 -14.75 11.75 21.86
N VAL A 363 -15.17 12.05 20.62
CA VAL A 363 -15.64 13.40 20.24
C VAL A 363 -16.94 13.77 20.96
N ASN A 364 -17.85 12.81 21.13
CA ASN A 364 -19.11 13.04 21.85
C ASN A 364 -18.87 13.27 23.34
N LYS A 365 -17.99 12.49 23.99
CA LYS A 365 -17.63 12.69 25.41
C LYS A 365 -16.99 14.05 25.68
N SER A 366 -16.05 14.51 24.85
CA SER A 366 -15.42 15.82 25.04
C SER A 366 -16.43 16.98 24.90
N THR A 367 -17.44 16.81 24.05
CA THR A 367 -18.46 17.85 23.81
C THR A 367 -19.43 17.99 24.98
N ASP A 368 -19.70 16.93 25.73
CA ASP A 368 -20.59 16.97 26.90
C ASP A 368 -19.87 17.43 28.18
N GLU A 369 -18.58 17.18 28.31
CA GLU A 369 -17.76 17.73 29.40
C GLU A 369 -17.60 19.26 29.29
N ASP A 370 -17.53 19.81 28.08
CA ASP A 370 -17.45 21.26 27.85
C ASP A 370 -18.79 22.00 28.01
N LYS A 371 -19.94 21.31 27.91
CA LYS A 371 -21.26 21.91 28.21
C LYS A 371 -21.57 22.00 29.69
N ASN A 372 -20.88 21.21 30.51
CA ASN A 372 -21.06 21.13 31.96
C ASN A 372 -20.06 22.00 32.74
N LYS A 373 -19.25 22.80 32.04
CA LYS A 373 -18.40 23.87 32.58
C LYS A 373 -18.94 25.22 32.12
#